data_AF-A0A455XEU8-F1
#
_entry.id   AF-A0A455XEU8-F1
#
_cell.length_a   1.000
_cell.length_b   1.000
_cell.length_c   1.000
_cell.angle_alpha   90.00
_cell.angle_beta   90.00
_cell.angle_gamma   90.00
#
_symmetry.space_group_name_H-M   'P 1'
#
loop_
_entity.id
_entity.type
_entity.pdbx_description
1 polymer ?
#
loop_
_entity_poly.entity_id
_entity_poly.type
_entity_poly.pdbx_seq_one_letter_code
_entity_poly.pdbx_strand_id
1 'polypeptide(L)'
;MPLITSHFVTTFHDTHLANPSWSASSIIDNTDGTELWKWIINNHCNNCLLWAQEDLARRIKVSDIDIAINKRAIDRYNQARNDAIECIDEQLLIALKLVDAVSVQTDLPIVNVAKDARLNSETAGSMVDRMSILALKICAMRQQTERIEVDEAHRFMCHRKLERLKEQRSDLGACLDELLADTQAGRAYFKVYRQFKMYNDPQLNPALVAESKL
;
A
#
# COMPACT_ATOMS: atom_id res chain seq x y z
N MET A 1 -14.57 10.47 -16.56
CA MET A 1 -13.39 9.59 -16.53
C MET A 1 -13.31 8.94 -15.17
N PRO A 2 -12.84 7.68 -15.07
CA PRO A 2 -12.56 7.06 -13.77
C PRO A 2 -11.47 7.87 -13.04
N LEU A 3 -11.58 7.99 -11.72
CA LEU A 3 -10.63 8.74 -10.89
C LEU A 3 -9.23 8.11 -10.93
N ILE A 4 -9.19 6.78 -10.86
CA ILE A 4 -8.03 5.91 -11.11
C ILE A 4 -8.53 4.61 -11.75
N THR A 5 -7.63 3.84 -12.34
CA THR A 5 -7.90 2.45 -12.76
C THR A 5 -6.78 1.54 -12.29
N SER A 6 -7.11 0.27 -12.09
CA SER A 6 -6.14 -0.77 -11.75
C SER A 6 -5.01 -0.86 -12.79
N HIS A 7 -5.30 -0.59 -14.07
CA HIS A 7 -4.34 -0.58 -15.16
C HIS A 7 -3.25 0.49 -14.97
N PHE A 8 -3.62 1.73 -14.66
CA PHE A 8 -2.64 2.81 -14.45
C PHE A 8 -1.81 2.56 -13.20
N VAL A 9 -2.44 2.13 -12.11
CA VAL A 9 -1.75 1.76 -10.86
C VAL A 9 -0.74 0.63 -11.09
N THR A 10 -1.15 -0.41 -11.82
CA THR A 10 -0.29 -1.55 -12.16
C THR A 10 0.89 -1.12 -13.04
N THR A 11 0.62 -0.33 -14.09
CA THR A 11 1.64 0.18 -15.00
C THR A 11 2.66 1.04 -14.26
N PHE A 12 2.20 1.92 -13.37
CA PHE A 12 3.06 2.74 -12.52
C PHE A 12 3.98 1.87 -11.67
N HIS A 13 3.44 0.90 -10.91
CA HIS A 13 4.24 0.01 -10.06
C HIS A 13 5.29 -0.77 -10.88
N ASP A 14 4.87 -1.38 -11.99
CA ASP A 14 5.77 -2.22 -12.80
C ASP A 14 6.88 -1.40 -13.48
N THR A 15 6.56 -0.20 -13.97
CA THR A 15 7.53 0.68 -14.64
C THR A 15 8.64 1.11 -13.67
N HIS A 16 8.28 1.47 -12.44
CA HIS A 16 9.24 1.93 -11.44
C HIS A 16 10.09 0.77 -10.92
N LEU A 17 9.49 -0.39 -10.64
CA LEU A 17 10.24 -1.58 -10.20
C LEU A 17 11.15 -2.14 -11.30
N ALA A 18 10.82 -1.95 -12.57
CA ALA A 18 11.66 -2.37 -13.69
C ALA A 18 12.79 -1.36 -14.02
N ASN A 19 12.74 -0.14 -13.48
CA ASN A 19 13.73 0.90 -13.75
C ASN A 19 14.92 0.80 -12.77
N PRO A 20 16.11 0.34 -13.19
CA PRO A 20 17.26 0.20 -12.30
C PRO A 20 17.84 1.54 -11.82
N SER A 21 17.52 2.64 -12.49
CA SER A 21 17.93 3.99 -12.09
C SER A 21 16.94 4.65 -11.14
N TRP A 22 15.77 4.06 -10.92
CA TRP A 22 14.79 4.57 -9.98
C TRP A 22 15.12 4.10 -8.55
N SER A 23 14.86 4.97 -7.58
CA SER A 23 14.94 4.66 -6.16
C SER A 23 13.64 5.10 -5.49
N ALA A 24 13.14 4.28 -4.57
CA ALA A 24 11.98 4.62 -3.76
C ALA A 24 12.21 5.85 -2.85
N SER A 25 13.48 6.24 -2.63
CA SER A 25 13.83 7.48 -1.94
C SER A 25 13.89 8.70 -2.87
N SER A 26 13.78 8.51 -4.18
CA SER A 26 13.81 9.60 -5.15
C SER A 26 12.49 10.38 -5.13
N ILE A 27 12.57 11.68 -5.40
CA ILE A 27 11.39 12.50 -5.68
C ILE A 27 10.82 12.02 -7.02
N ILE A 28 9.62 11.48 -6.99
CA ILE A 28 8.85 11.17 -8.20
C ILE A 28 8.00 12.40 -8.49
N ASP A 29 8.20 12.97 -9.67
CA ASP A 29 7.40 14.09 -10.14
C ASP A 29 5.96 13.60 -10.35
N ASN A 30 4.99 14.25 -9.70
CA ASN A 30 3.58 13.90 -9.81
C ASN A 30 3.03 14.49 -11.12
N THR A 31 3.46 13.93 -12.25
CA THR A 31 3.17 14.46 -13.59
C THR A 31 1.68 14.51 -13.91
N ASP A 32 0.85 13.69 -13.24
CA ASP A 32 -0.61 13.70 -13.37
C ASP A 32 -1.29 14.81 -12.52
N GLY A 33 -0.55 15.47 -11.62
CA GLY A 33 -0.94 16.70 -10.93
C GLY A 33 -2.04 16.58 -9.86
N THR A 34 -2.57 15.38 -9.58
CA THR A 34 -3.63 15.21 -8.56
C THR A 34 -3.08 14.83 -7.19
N GLU A 35 -3.73 15.30 -6.12
CA GLU A 35 -3.37 14.87 -4.74
C GLU A 35 -3.55 13.36 -4.54
N LEU A 36 -4.48 12.72 -5.27
CA LEU A 36 -4.66 11.27 -5.22
C LEU A 36 -3.40 10.52 -5.68
N TRP A 37 -2.84 10.87 -6.85
CA TRP A 37 -1.67 10.20 -7.38
C TRP A 37 -0.42 10.40 -6.53
N LYS A 38 -0.25 11.57 -5.92
CA LYS A 38 0.79 11.82 -4.92
C LYS A 38 0.75 10.78 -3.79
N TRP A 39 -0.43 10.43 -3.28
CA TRP A 39 -0.56 9.43 -2.22
C TRP A 39 -0.39 8.00 -2.71
N ILE A 40 -0.80 7.67 -3.94
CA ILE A 40 -0.50 6.37 -4.57
C ILE A 40 1.01 6.18 -4.73
N ILE A 41 1.71 7.20 -5.22
CA ILE A 41 3.17 7.24 -5.34
C ILE A 41 3.81 7.03 -3.97
N ASN A 42 3.40 7.81 -2.97
CA ASN A 42 3.91 7.70 -1.60
C ASN A 42 3.68 6.31 -1.01
N ASN A 43 2.50 5.70 -1.22
CA ASN A 43 2.22 4.35 -0.75
C ASN A 43 3.20 3.34 -1.37
N HIS A 44 3.40 3.39 -2.68
CA HIS A 44 4.31 2.47 -3.37
C HIS A 44 5.77 2.63 -2.92
N CYS A 45 6.25 3.88 -2.81
CA CYS A 45 7.60 4.16 -2.31
C CYS A 45 7.81 3.64 -0.89
N ASN A 46 6.86 3.89 0.03
CA ASN A 46 6.95 3.40 1.40
C ASN A 46 6.91 1.87 1.47
N ASN A 47 6.14 1.20 0.62
CA ASN A 47 6.16 -0.26 0.51
C ASN A 47 7.52 -0.79 0.05
N CYS A 48 8.16 -0.15 -0.94
CA CYS A 48 9.50 -0.51 -1.40
C CYS A 48 10.54 -0.34 -0.28
N LEU A 49 10.51 0.81 0.41
CA LEU A 49 11.42 1.12 1.52
C LEU A 49 11.23 0.16 2.69
N LEU A 50 9.99 -0.12 3.05
CA LEU A 50 9.64 -1.08 4.08
C LEU A 50 10.18 -2.47 3.75
N TRP A 51 9.94 -2.96 2.52
CA TRP A 51 10.43 -4.25 2.06
C TRP A 51 11.96 -4.33 2.19
N ALA A 52 12.68 -3.31 1.73
CA ALA A 52 14.13 -3.26 1.82
C ALA A 52 14.64 -3.30 3.26
N GLN A 53 13.98 -2.60 4.19
CA GLN A 53 14.35 -2.63 5.60
C GLN A 53 14.04 -3.99 6.26
N GLU A 54 12.95 -4.66 5.87
CA GLU A 54 12.67 -6.02 6.33
C GLU A 54 13.76 -7.01 5.87
N ASP A 55 14.21 -6.93 4.62
CA ASP A 55 15.28 -7.80 4.12
C ASP A 55 16.61 -7.53 4.83
N LEU A 56 16.93 -6.27 5.11
CA LEU A 56 18.11 -5.92 5.91
C LEU A 56 18.03 -6.46 7.34
N ALA A 57 16.84 -6.42 7.97
CA ALA A 57 16.59 -6.92 9.32
C ALA A 57 16.59 -8.45 9.43
N ARG A 58 16.29 -9.18 8.35
CA ARG A 58 16.31 -10.66 8.32
C ARG A 58 17.72 -11.26 8.25
N ARG A 59 18.75 -10.45 8.03
CA ARG A 59 20.14 -10.92 8.02
C ARG A 59 20.52 -11.42 9.41
N ILE A 60 21.26 -12.54 9.47
CA ILE A 60 21.75 -13.13 10.74
C ILE A 60 23.18 -12.73 11.08
N LYS A 61 23.92 -12.15 10.14
CA LYS A 61 25.32 -11.69 10.29
C LYS A 61 25.37 -10.16 10.33
N VAL A 62 24.64 -9.57 11.27
CA VAL A 62 24.45 -8.13 11.41
C VAL A 62 24.44 -7.76 12.89
N SER A 63 24.78 -6.52 13.23
CA SER A 63 24.84 -6.09 14.63
C SER A 63 23.44 -5.83 15.22
N ASP A 64 23.31 -5.94 16.54
CA ASP A 64 22.06 -5.58 17.24
C ASP A 64 21.68 -4.10 17.02
N ILE A 65 22.68 -3.22 16.87
CA ILE A 65 22.49 -1.80 16.58
C ILE A 65 21.81 -1.62 15.22
N ASP A 66 22.29 -2.30 14.19
CA ASP A 66 21.71 -2.26 12.85
C ASP A 66 20.29 -2.83 12.86
N ILE A 67 20.03 -3.93 13.58
CA ILE A 67 18.68 -4.47 13.75
C ILE A 67 17.74 -3.43 14.38
N ALA A 68 18.18 -2.72 15.42
CA ALA A 68 17.39 -1.66 16.03
C ALA A 68 17.14 -0.48 15.07
N ILE A 69 18.12 -0.11 14.24
CA ILE A 69 17.96 0.91 13.19
C ILE A 69 16.93 0.46 12.17
N ASN A 70 17.04 -0.77 11.65
CA ASN A 70 16.10 -1.33 10.69
C ASN A 70 14.69 -1.40 11.28
N LYS A 71 14.53 -1.81 12.56
CA LYS A 71 13.22 -1.87 13.22
C LYS A 71 12.54 -0.50 13.28
N ARG A 72 13.28 0.54 13.67
CA ARG A 72 12.75 1.92 13.70
C ARG A 72 12.38 2.43 12.30
N ALA A 73 13.14 2.03 11.28
CA ALA A 73 12.82 2.36 9.90
C ALA A 73 11.57 1.61 9.40
N ILE A 74 11.45 0.32 9.70
CA ILE A 74 10.27 -0.52 9.42
C ILE A 74 9.02 0.12 10.03
N ASP A 75 9.06 0.51 11.30
CA ASP A 75 7.91 1.12 11.98
C ASP A 75 7.48 2.42 11.31
N ARG A 76 8.46 3.26 10.93
CA ARG A 76 8.22 4.52 10.23
C ARG A 76 7.60 4.31 8.85
N TYR A 77 8.16 3.43 8.02
CA TYR A 77 7.63 3.18 6.67
C TYR A 77 6.28 2.47 6.71
N ASN A 78 6.06 1.60 7.69
CA ASN A 78 4.76 0.98 7.93
C ASN A 78 3.69 1.97 8.44
N GLN A 79 4.10 3.02 9.15
CA GLN A 79 3.20 4.14 9.46
C GLN A 79 2.89 4.93 8.20
N ALA A 80 3.92 5.40 7.50
CA ALA A 80 3.77 6.22 6.29
C ALA A 80 2.98 5.51 5.17
N ARG A 81 3.11 4.19 5.00
CA ARG A 81 2.29 3.44 4.03
C ARG A 81 0.80 3.46 4.40
N ASN A 82 0.49 3.35 5.70
CA ASN A 82 -0.88 3.33 6.20
C ASN A 82 -1.50 4.72 6.14
N ASP A 83 -0.73 5.76 6.47
CA ASP A 83 -1.17 7.15 6.29
C ASP A 83 -1.49 7.41 4.81
N ALA A 84 -0.66 6.90 3.89
CA ALA A 84 -0.92 7.01 2.47
C ALA A 84 -2.19 6.25 2.02
N ILE A 85 -2.48 5.05 2.59
CA ILE A 85 -3.74 4.34 2.35
C ILE A 85 -4.93 5.22 2.74
N GLU A 86 -4.91 5.79 3.96
CA GLU A 86 -5.98 6.64 4.44
C GLU A 86 -6.16 7.87 3.54
N CYS A 87 -5.07 8.53 3.16
CA CYS A 87 -5.14 9.68 2.25
C CYS A 87 -5.68 9.30 0.87
N ILE A 88 -5.33 8.13 0.31
CA ILE A 88 -5.93 7.65 -0.96
C ILE A 88 -7.45 7.51 -0.80
N ASP A 89 -7.90 6.89 0.29
CA ASP A 89 -9.33 6.69 0.56
C ASP A 89 -10.06 8.03 0.75
N GLU A 90 -9.47 8.98 1.48
CA GLU A 90 -10.01 10.33 1.64
C GLU A 90 -10.21 11.01 0.28
N GLN A 91 -9.18 11.04 -0.57
CA GLN A 91 -9.25 11.72 -1.87
C GLN A 91 -10.31 11.07 -2.77
N LEU A 92 -10.42 9.74 -2.74
CA LEU A 92 -11.45 9.03 -3.50
C LEU A 92 -12.85 9.30 -2.97
N LEU A 93 -13.07 9.26 -1.66
CA LEU A 93 -14.40 9.51 -1.06
C LEU A 93 -14.87 10.95 -1.31
N ILE A 94 -13.96 11.94 -1.21
CA ILE A 94 -14.25 13.34 -1.54
C ILE A 94 -14.63 13.45 -3.03
N ALA A 95 -13.82 12.87 -3.92
CA ALA A 95 -14.04 12.95 -5.35
C ALA A 95 -15.34 12.24 -5.80
N LEU A 96 -15.73 11.17 -5.10
CA LEU A 96 -16.98 10.45 -5.28
C LEU A 96 -18.18 11.11 -4.56
N LYS A 97 -17.95 12.22 -3.85
CA LYS A 97 -18.96 12.98 -3.08
C LYS A 97 -19.68 12.15 -2.01
N LEU A 98 -19.00 11.14 -1.47
CA LEU A 98 -19.52 10.29 -0.40
C LEU A 98 -19.30 10.89 0.98
N VAL A 99 -18.37 11.82 1.11
CA VAL A 99 -18.03 12.56 2.33
C VAL A 99 -17.70 14.00 1.94
N ASP A 100 -17.87 14.94 2.86
CA ASP A 100 -17.39 16.30 2.68
C ASP A 100 -15.94 16.47 3.15
N ALA A 101 -15.26 17.50 2.64
CA ALA A 101 -13.85 17.77 2.92
C ALA A 101 -13.57 18.09 4.40
N VAL A 102 -14.58 18.46 5.19
CA VAL A 102 -14.41 18.74 6.62
C VAL A 102 -14.58 17.47 7.43
N SER A 103 -15.64 16.70 7.21
CA SER A 103 -15.92 15.49 7.99
C SER A 103 -14.92 14.37 7.73
N VAL A 104 -14.38 14.27 6.51
CA VAL A 104 -13.38 13.26 6.16
C VAL A 104 -12.11 13.36 7.01
N GLN A 105 -11.77 14.55 7.51
CA GLN A 105 -10.60 14.80 8.36
C GLN A 105 -10.84 14.45 9.84
N THR A 106 -12.03 13.94 10.19
CA THR A 106 -12.36 13.54 11.56
C THR A 106 -12.19 12.03 11.76
N ASP A 107 -12.21 11.58 13.01
CA ASP A 107 -12.21 10.15 13.36
C ASP A 107 -13.50 9.42 12.94
N LEU A 108 -14.57 10.17 12.68
CA LEU A 108 -15.89 9.65 12.32
C LEU A 108 -16.46 10.42 11.12
N PRO A 109 -15.98 10.16 9.88
CA PRO A 109 -16.49 10.80 8.68
C PRO A 109 -17.99 10.63 8.50
N ILE A 110 -18.67 11.69 8.05
CA ILE A 110 -20.10 11.66 7.76
C ILE A 110 -20.29 11.14 6.34
N VAL A 111 -20.86 9.94 6.23
CA VAL A 111 -21.04 9.26 4.95
C VAL A 111 -22.43 9.59 4.38
N ASN A 112 -22.45 10.08 3.15
CA ASN A 112 -23.66 10.37 2.38
C ASN A 112 -23.84 9.31 1.28
N VAL A 113 -24.65 8.28 1.56
CA VAL A 113 -24.90 7.15 0.66
C VAL A 113 -26.38 6.84 0.56
N ALA A 114 -26.79 6.22 -0.55
CA ALA A 114 -28.14 5.68 -0.69
C ALA A 114 -28.41 4.61 0.38
N LYS A 115 -29.67 4.52 0.83
CA LYS A 115 -30.08 3.59 1.90
C LYS A 115 -29.74 2.12 1.60
N ASP A 116 -29.76 1.75 0.33
CA ASP A 116 -29.54 0.37 -0.13
C ASP A 116 -28.11 0.15 -0.67
N ALA A 117 -27.21 1.12 -0.52
CA ALA A 117 -25.81 0.97 -0.93
C ALA A 117 -25.10 -0.06 -0.02
N ARG A 118 -24.45 -1.04 -0.64
CA ARG A 118 -23.69 -2.07 0.08
C ARG A 118 -22.38 -1.50 0.64
N LEU A 119 -22.15 -1.68 1.93
CA LEU A 119 -20.82 -1.43 2.51
C LEU A 119 -19.83 -2.49 2.03
N ASN A 120 -18.71 -2.08 1.47
CA ASN A 120 -17.58 -2.95 1.21
C ASN A 120 -16.61 -2.95 2.41
N SER A 121 -16.12 -4.12 2.78
CA SER A 121 -15.20 -4.27 3.92
C SER A 121 -13.80 -3.77 3.61
N GLU A 122 -13.38 -3.89 2.36
CA GLU A 122 -12.08 -3.44 1.89
C GLU A 122 -12.20 -2.07 1.22
N THR A 123 -11.27 -1.17 1.51
CA THR A 123 -11.23 0.18 0.94
C THR A 123 -10.41 0.22 -0.34
N ALA A 124 -10.67 1.18 -1.22
CA ALA A 124 -9.93 1.31 -2.47
C ALA A 124 -8.43 1.55 -2.24
N GLY A 125 -8.05 2.35 -1.24
CA GLY A 125 -6.67 2.58 -0.83
C GLY A 125 -5.98 1.31 -0.34
N SER A 126 -6.67 0.47 0.42
CA SER A 126 -6.12 -0.82 0.86
C SER A 126 -5.94 -1.82 -0.30
N MET A 127 -6.83 -1.79 -1.30
CA MET A 127 -6.64 -2.56 -2.54
C MET A 127 -5.41 -2.08 -3.32
N VAL A 128 -5.21 -0.76 -3.46
CA VAL A 128 -4.03 -0.16 -4.11
C VAL A 128 -2.74 -0.58 -3.40
N ASP A 129 -2.71 -0.53 -2.06
CA ASP A 129 -1.56 -0.98 -1.26
C ASP A 129 -1.25 -2.46 -1.47
N ARG A 130 -2.28 -3.32 -1.44
CA ARG A 130 -2.11 -4.76 -1.70
C ARG A 130 -1.63 -5.04 -3.13
N MET A 131 -2.07 -4.25 -4.11
CA MET A 131 -1.54 -4.32 -5.49
C MET A 131 -0.05 -3.96 -5.53
N SER A 132 0.37 -2.93 -4.79
CA SER A 132 1.79 -2.54 -4.65
C SER A 132 2.63 -3.67 -4.02
N ILE A 133 2.14 -4.29 -2.93
CA ILE A 133 2.82 -5.44 -2.29
C ILE A 133 2.91 -6.64 -3.23
N LEU A 134 1.85 -6.91 -4.01
CA LEU A 134 1.88 -7.97 -5.02
C LEU A 134 2.88 -7.66 -6.13
N ALA A 135 3.03 -6.40 -6.55
CA ALA A 135 4.05 -6.00 -7.52
C ALA A 135 5.47 -6.28 -7.02
N LEU A 136 5.76 -5.98 -5.75
CA LEU A 136 7.04 -6.30 -5.11
C LEU A 136 7.30 -7.82 -5.09
N LYS A 137 6.29 -8.61 -4.68
CA LYS A 137 6.37 -10.08 -4.70
C LYS A 137 6.60 -10.63 -6.10
N ILE A 138 5.92 -10.09 -7.10
CA ILE A 138 6.08 -10.49 -8.51
C ILE A 138 7.50 -10.17 -8.98
N CYS A 139 8.03 -8.98 -8.69
CA CYS A 139 9.38 -8.57 -9.05
C CYS A 139 10.42 -9.51 -8.42
N ALA A 140 10.34 -9.73 -7.10
CA ALA A 140 11.25 -10.62 -6.38
C ALA A 140 11.14 -12.08 -6.87
N MET A 141 9.92 -12.57 -7.11
CA MET A 141 9.71 -13.95 -7.59
C MET A 141 10.24 -14.14 -9.01
N ARG A 142 10.14 -13.12 -9.88
CA ARG A 142 10.74 -13.16 -11.23
C ARG A 142 12.25 -13.38 -11.16
N GLN A 143 12.94 -12.66 -10.28
CA GLN A 143 14.38 -12.88 -10.06
C GLN A 143 14.67 -14.33 -9.63
N GLN A 144 13.81 -14.96 -8.81
CA GLN A 144 13.98 -16.37 -8.43
C GLN A 144 13.80 -17.35 -9.60
N THR A 145 12.97 -17.02 -10.59
CA THR A 145 12.82 -17.86 -11.79
C THR A 145 14.03 -17.84 -12.70
N GLU A 146 14.85 -16.78 -12.62
CA GLU A 146 16.03 -16.54 -13.46
C GLU A 146 17.34 -17.05 -12.83
N ARG A 147 17.28 -17.61 -11.61
CA ARG A 147 18.45 -18.14 -10.88
C ARG A 147 19.06 -19.33 -11.60
N ILE A 148 20.39 -19.30 -11.78
CA ILE A 148 21.15 -20.32 -12.51
C ILE A 148 21.80 -21.35 -11.60
N GLU A 149 21.99 -21.01 -10.33
CA GLU A 149 22.65 -21.81 -9.30
C GLU A 149 21.70 -22.78 -8.56
N VAL A 150 20.47 -22.90 -9.03
CA VAL A 150 19.42 -23.78 -8.49
C VAL A 150 19.00 -24.82 -9.53
N ASP A 151 18.43 -25.92 -9.06
CA ASP A 151 17.94 -26.98 -9.95
C ASP A 151 16.68 -26.55 -10.73
N GLU A 152 16.32 -27.34 -11.74
CA GLU A 152 15.16 -27.09 -12.58
C GLU A 152 13.84 -27.20 -11.82
N ALA A 153 13.76 -28.10 -10.82
CA ALA A 153 12.58 -28.27 -9.99
C ALA A 153 12.28 -26.99 -9.18
N HIS A 154 13.31 -26.33 -8.65
CA HIS A 154 13.21 -25.04 -7.98
C HIS A 154 12.67 -23.96 -8.92
N ARG A 155 13.27 -23.81 -10.12
CA ARG A 155 12.80 -22.83 -11.11
C ARG A 155 11.34 -23.07 -11.50
N PHE A 156 10.95 -24.32 -11.74
CA PHE A 156 9.57 -24.69 -12.05
C PHE A 156 8.60 -24.30 -10.92
N MET A 157 8.97 -24.59 -9.66
CA MET A 157 8.19 -24.19 -8.49
C MET A 157 8.06 -22.67 -8.37
N CYS A 158 9.12 -21.91 -8.63
CA CYS A 158 9.10 -20.45 -8.64
C CYS A 158 8.22 -19.89 -9.76
N HIS A 159 8.26 -20.47 -10.97
CA HIS A 159 7.36 -20.08 -12.07
C HIS A 159 5.89 -20.27 -11.70
N ARG A 160 5.52 -21.40 -11.10
CA ARG A 160 4.14 -21.63 -10.64
C ARG A 160 3.69 -20.61 -9.61
N LYS A 161 4.58 -20.22 -8.68
CA LYS A 161 4.30 -19.16 -7.70
C LYS A 161 4.15 -17.80 -8.37
N LEU A 162 4.99 -17.49 -9.36
CA LEU A 162 4.92 -16.25 -10.13
C LEU A 162 3.59 -16.10 -10.85
N GLU A 163 3.11 -17.14 -11.53
CA GLU A 163 1.81 -17.11 -12.22
C GLU A 163 0.65 -16.89 -11.24
N ARG A 164 0.67 -17.55 -10.07
CA ARG A 164 -0.33 -17.32 -9.02
C ARG A 164 -0.30 -15.88 -8.50
N LEU A 165 0.88 -15.29 -8.33
CA LEU A 165 0.98 -13.89 -7.88
C LEU A 165 0.42 -12.92 -8.92
N LYS A 166 0.64 -13.19 -10.22
CA LYS A 166 0.07 -12.39 -11.32
C LYS A 166 -1.47 -12.49 -11.34
N GLU A 167 -2.01 -13.70 -11.22
CA GLU A 167 -3.45 -13.97 -11.10
C GLU A 167 -4.05 -13.18 -9.93
N GLN A 168 -3.46 -13.31 -8.73
CA GLN A 168 -3.91 -12.57 -7.54
C GLN A 168 -3.93 -11.05 -7.74
N ARG A 169 -2.94 -10.50 -8.44
CA ARG A 169 -2.89 -9.05 -8.71
C ARG A 169 -3.92 -8.64 -9.76
N SER A 170 -4.13 -9.47 -10.78
CA SER A 170 -5.16 -9.25 -11.80
C SER A 170 -6.57 -9.24 -11.18
N ASP A 171 -6.88 -10.25 -10.36
CA ASP A 171 -8.16 -10.36 -9.68
C ASP A 171 -8.41 -9.18 -8.74
N LEU A 172 -7.40 -8.81 -7.95
CA LEU A 172 -7.49 -7.65 -7.07
C LEU A 172 -7.70 -6.34 -7.84
N GLY A 173 -7.03 -6.19 -8.98
CA GLY A 173 -7.23 -5.04 -9.87
C GLY A 173 -8.66 -4.97 -10.42
N ALA A 174 -9.22 -6.09 -10.85
CA ALA A 174 -10.61 -6.15 -11.29
C ALA A 174 -11.59 -5.80 -10.16
N CYS A 175 -11.36 -6.30 -8.95
CA CYS A 175 -12.14 -5.94 -7.76
C CYS A 175 -12.08 -4.45 -7.44
N LEU A 176 -10.92 -3.79 -7.60
CA LEU A 176 -10.77 -2.35 -7.41
C LEU A 176 -11.60 -1.58 -8.43
N ASP A 177 -11.50 -1.93 -9.71
CA ASP A 177 -12.24 -1.26 -10.77
C ASP A 177 -13.76 -1.44 -10.59
N GLU A 178 -14.21 -2.64 -10.21
CA GLU A 178 -15.62 -2.92 -9.91
C GLU A 178 -16.11 -2.12 -8.69
N LEU A 179 -15.33 -2.07 -7.61
CA LEU A 179 -15.67 -1.27 -6.43
C LEU A 179 -15.84 0.20 -6.77
N LEU A 180 -14.92 0.79 -7.53
CA LEU A 180 -15.00 2.20 -7.92
C LEU A 180 -16.21 2.46 -8.83
N ALA A 181 -16.51 1.56 -9.77
CA ALA A 181 -17.67 1.67 -10.65
C ALA A 181 -19.00 1.54 -9.87
N ASP A 182 -19.10 0.58 -8.96
CA ASP A 182 -20.27 0.41 -8.09
C ASP A 182 -20.45 1.60 -7.16
N THR A 183 -19.35 2.15 -6.65
CA THR A 183 -19.39 3.33 -5.76
C THR A 183 -19.85 4.56 -6.51
N GLN A 184 -19.34 4.78 -7.72
CA GLN A 184 -19.79 5.87 -8.59
C GLN A 184 -21.27 5.74 -8.97
N ALA A 185 -21.78 4.51 -9.09
CA ALA A 185 -23.18 4.24 -9.37
C ALA A 185 -24.09 4.24 -8.11
N GLY A 186 -23.53 4.50 -6.92
CA GLY A 186 -24.27 4.50 -5.65
C GLY A 186 -24.73 3.10 -5.19
N ARG A 187 -24.19 2.02 -5.76
CA ARG A 187 -24.50 0.63 -5.40
C ARG A 187 -23.67 0.12 -4.24
N ALA A 188 -22.44 0.61 -4.11
CA ALA A 188 -21.54 0.27 -3.02
C ALA A 188 -20.90 1.53 -2.43
N TYR A 189 -20.26 1.37 -1.27
CA TYR A 189 -19.41 2.40 -0.69
C TYR A 189 -18.39 1.75 0.25
N PHE A 190 -17.36 2.51 0.63
CA PHE A 190 -16.40 2.13 1.66
C PHE A 190 -16.22 3.30 2.64
N LYS A 191 -15.57 3.04 3.78
CA LYS A 191 -15.34 4.03 4.83
C LYS A 191 -13.86 4.08 5.17
N VAL A 192 -13.36 5.27 5.48
CA VAL A 192 -12.07 5.43 6.14
C VAL A 192 -12.24 5.04 7.61
N TYR A 193 -11.43 4.10 8.07
CA TYR A 193 -11.24 3.80 9.48
C TYR A 193 -9.82 4.19 9.86
N ARG A 194 -9.69 5.22 10.70
CA ARG A 194 -8.40 5.68 11.20
C ARG A 194 -7.68 4.54 11.91
N GLN A 195 -6.46 4.29 11.51
CA GLN A 195 -5.61 3.26 12.09
C GLN A 195 -5.15 3.77 13.46
N PHE A 196 -5.93 3.50 14.51
CA PHE A 196 -5.61 3.82 15.91
C PHE A 196 -4.40 3.01 16.41
N LYS A 197 -3.19 3.27 15.89
CA LYS A 197 -1.96 2.54 16.22
C LYS A 197 -1.40 2.98 17.57
N MET A 198 -2.03 2.51 18.64
CA MET A 198 -1.67 2.82 20.03
C MET A 198 -0.19 2.57 20.36
N TYR A 199 0.45 1.57 19.73
CA TYR A 199 1.84 1.21 20.03
C TYR A 199 2.89 2.12 19.36
N ASN A 200 2.51 2.87 18.32
CA ASN A 200 3.39 3.85 17.68
C ASN A 200 3.27 5.23 18.31
N ASP A 201 2.15 5.51 18.98
CA ASP A 201 1.92 6.76 19.69
C ASP A 201 2.69 6.76 21.03
N PRO A 202 3.68 7.65 21.22
CA PRO A 202 4.43 7.74 22.47
C PRO A 202 3.56 8.05 23.70
N GLN A 203 2.36 8.61 23.51
CA GLN A 203 1.41 8.91 24.59
C GLN A 203 0.54 7.70 24.95
N LEU A 204 0.37 6.74 24.04
CA LEU A 204 -0.49 5.56 24.25
C LEU A 204 0.33 4.27 24.46
N ASN A 205 1.60 4.24 24.08
CA ASN A 205 2.47 3.09 24.31
C ASN A 205 2.96 3.06 25.77
N PRO A 206 2.59 2.04 26.58
CA PRO A 206 2.96 1.99 28.00
C PRO A 206 4.46 2.00 28.26
N ALA A 207 5.27 1.41 27.38
CA ALA A 207 6.72 1.37 27.53
C ALA A 207 7.33 2.76 27.29
N LEU A 208 6.91 3.46 26.22
CA LEU A 208 7.39 4.81 25.91
C LEU A 208 6.93 5.84 26.96
N VAL A 209 5.70 5.70 27.46
CA VAL A 209 5.19 6.52 28.57
C VAL A 209 5.98 6.29 29.86
N ALA A 210 6.45 5.07 30.12
CA ALA A 210 7.29 4.77 31.27
C ALA A 210 8.69 5.39 31.12
N GLU A 211 9.29 5.31 29.91
CA GLU A 211 10.58 5.92 29.61
C GLU A 211 10.55 7.45 29.71
N SER A 212 9.46 8.11 29.31
CA SER A 212 9.36 9.58 29.38
C SER A 212 9.25 10.16 30.80
N LYS A 213 9.10 9.30 31.81
CA LYS A 213 8.99 9.68 33.24
C LYS A 213 10.28 9.46 34.04
N LEU A 214 11.31 8.88 33.40
CA LEU A 214 12.65 8.69 33.95
C LEU A 214 13.52 9.94 33.70
#